data_AF-A0A920ETH3-F1
#
_entry.id   AF-A0A920ETH3-F1
#
_cell.length_a   1.000
_cell.length_b   1.000
_cell.length_c   1.000
_cell.angle_alpha   90.00
_cell.angle_beta   90.00
_cell.angle_gamma   90.00
#
_symmetry.space_group_name_H-M   'P 1'
#
loop_
_entity.id
_entity.type
_entity.pdbx_description
1 polymer ?
#
loop_
_entity_poly.entity_id
_entity_poly.type
_entity_poly.pdbx_seq_one_letter_code
_entity_poly.pdbx_strand_id
1 'polypeptide(L)'
;MPWRVLCWRNACRRLRGWRSSIFCSRAKAWIASQDPSAELQKIAKQAGLSEDDYIVCLKDESVLAAIRGMQTAAAEKLDVRSTPTFFVNGEKLEGNQPLEVFEEIFIPLLPDTNN
;
A
#
# COMPACT_ATOMS: atom_id res chain seq x y z
N MET A 1 -13.78 -3.16 28.40
CA MET A 1 -13.18 -3.32 27.06
C MET A 1 -13.08 -1.96 26.37
N PRO A 2 -11.92 -1.27 26.38
CA PRO A 2 -11.66 -0.23 25.39
C PRO A 2 -10.23 -0.15 24.80
N TRP A 3 -9.32 -1.11 25.06
CA TRP A 3 -7.91 -1.01 24.61
C TRP A 3 -7.57 -1.72 23.29
N ARG A 4 -8.44 -2.61 22.79
CA ARG A 4 -8.16 -3.41 21.57
C ARG A 4 -8.33 -2.64 20.24
N VAL A 5 -8.98 -1.47 20.25
CA VAL A 5 -9.21 -0.65 19.04
C VAL A 5 -8.07 0.38 18.82
N LEU A 6 -7.11 0.47 19.75
CA LEU A 6 -6.02 1.45 19.69
C LEU A 6 -4.86 1.06 18.77
N CYS A 7 -4.81 -0.21 18.34
CA CYS A 7 -3.75 -0.72 17.47
C CYS A 7 -3.76 0.00 16.10
N TRP A 8 -4.96 0.28 15.56
CA TRP A 8 -5.13 0.95 14.27
C TRP A 8 -5.03 2.48 14.33
N ARG A 9 -5.51 3.09 15.42
CA ARG A 9 -5.58 4.56 15.50
C ARG A 9 -4.24 5.23 15.76
N ASN A 10 -3.33 4.59 16.51
CA ASN A 10 -2.05 5.21 16.87
C ASN A 10 -0.89 4.75 15.99
N ALA A 11 -0.93 3.50 15.50
CA ALA A 11 0.07 3.02 14.56
C ALA A 11 -0.10 3.66 13.19
N CYS A 12 -1.31 3.74 12.62
CA CYS A 12 -1.50 4.22 11.24
C CYS A 12 -1.59 5.76 11.10
N ARG A 13 -2.01 6.48 12.15
CA ARG A 13 -2.30 7.94 12.07
C ARG A 13 -1.09 8.84 12.37
N ARG A 14 0.00 8.30 12.92
CA ARG A 14 1.22 9.06 13.26
C ARG A 14 2.25 9.12 12.11
N LEU A 15 1.93 8.58 10.92
CA LEU A 15 2.91 8.09 9.93
C LEU A 15 2.85 8.74 8.56
N ARG A 16 2.64 10.05 8.47
CA ARG A 16 2.78 10.71 7.18
C ARG A 16 4.28 10.84 6.83
N GLY A 17 4.73 10.11 5.81
CA GLY A 17 5.98 10.34 5.09
C GLY A 17 7.08 9.28 5.28
N TRP A 18 7.57 9.07 6.51
CA TRP A 18 8.86 8.39 6.74
C TRP A 18 8.82 6.86 6.85
N ARG A 19 7.69 6.23 7.20
CA ARG A 19 7.63 4.75 7.35
C ARG A 19 7.46 4.01 6.02
N SER A 20 6.70 4.58 5.08
CA SER A 20 6.53 4.00 3.75
C SER A 20 7.83 4.01 2.94
N SER A 21 8.70 5.01 3.15
CA SER A 21 10.00 5.07 2.48
C SER A 21 10.92 3.93 2.94
N ILE A 22 10.96 3.57 4.23
CA ILE A 22 11.79 2.46 4.74
C ILE A 22 11.28 1.11 4.19
N PHE A 23 9.96 0.90 4.21
CA PHE A 23 9.36 -0.33 3.68
C PHE A 23 9.65 -0.52 2.18
N CYS A 24 9.42 0.52 1.36
CA CYS A 24 9.63 0.45 -0.09
C CYS A 24 11.11 0.44 -0.49
N SER A 25 11.96 1.24 0.16
CA SER A 25 13.42 1.23 -0.10
C SER A 25 14.06 -0.12 0.17
N ARG A 26 13.50 -0.87 1.13
CA ARG A 26 13.95 -2.22 1.48
C ARG A 26 13.15 -3.33 0.82
N ALA A 27 12.26 -3.00 -0.15
CA ALA A 27 11.45 -3.95 -0.90
C ALA A 27 12.27 -5.14 -1.42
N LYS A 28 13.39 -4.87 -2.09
CA LYS A 28 14.27 -5.91 -2.63
C LYS A 28 14.76 -6.91 -1.57
N ALA A 29 15.05 -6.43 -0.37
CA ALA A 29 15.62 -7.26 0.70
C ALA A 29 14.60 -8.25 1.26
N TRP A 30 13.36 -7.82 1.52
CA TRP A 30 12.34 -8.71 2.08
C TRP A 30 11.61 -9.52 1.01
N ILE A 31 11.46 -9.01 -0.22
CA ILE A 31 10.84 -9.74 -1.34
C ILE A 31 11.69 -10.95 -1.76
N ALA A 32 13.02 -10.78 -1.81
CA ALA A 32 13.94 -11.84 -2.24
C ALA A 32 14.44 -12.73 -1.09
N SER A 33 14.01 -12.48 0.15
CA SER A 33 14.46 -13.24 1.32
C SER A 33 13.85 -14.64 1.36
N GLN A 34 14.60 -15.60 1.89
CA GLN A 34 14.08 -16.92 2.25
C GLN A 34 13.12 -16.86 3.45
N ASP A 35 13.29 -15.86 4.31
CA ASP A 35 12.38 -15.55 5.41
C ASP A 35 11.97 -14.06 5.34
N PRO A 36 10.90 -13.74 4.61
CA PRO A 36 10.37 -12.39 4.52
C PRO A 36 9.87 -11.87 5.86
N SER A 37 9.35 -12.74 6.74
CA SER A 37 8.81 -12.33 8.03
C SER A 37 9.90 -11.79 8.96
N ALA A 38 11.06 -12.46 9.00
CA ALA A 38 12.20 -11.98 9.77
C ALA A 38 12.73 -10.63 9.24
N GLU A 39 12.79 -10.44 7.92
CA GLU A 39 13.20 -9.15 7.34
C GLU A 39 12.19 -8.03 7.61
N LEU A 40 10.90 -8.33 7.51
CA LEU A 40 9.83 -7.40 7.85
C LEU A 40 9.84 -7.03 9.34
N GLN A 41 10.17 -7.97 10.23
CA GLN A 41 10.33 -7.68 11.65
C GLN A 41 11.48 -6.70 11.91
N LYS A 42 12.62 -6.83 11.20
CA LYS A 42 13.73 -5.87 11.28
C LYS A 42 13.31 -4.47 10.83
N ILE A 43 12.52 -4.39 9.76
CA ILE A 43 11.93 -3.14 9.25
C ILE A 43 10.96 -2.56 10.28
N ALA A 44 10.12 -3.39 10.89
CA ALA A 44 9.16 -2.98 11.91
C ALA A 44 9.87 -2.44 13.17
N LYS A 45 10.97 -3.07 13.61
CA LYS A 45 11.82 -2.58 14.71
C LYS A 45 12.41 -1.20 14.39
N GLN A 46 12.93 -0.98 13.18
CA GLN A 46 13.41 0.34 12.73
C GLN A 46 12.31 1.39 12.67
N ALA A 47 11.08 0.97 12.34
CA ALA A 47 9.92 1.83 12.38
C ALA A 47 9.42 2.14 13.81
N GLY A 48 9.98 1.49 14.84
CA GLY A 48 9.63 1.69 16.24
C GLY A 48 8.50 0.78 16.75
N LEU A 49 8.26 -0.36 16.10
CA LEU A 49 7.33 -1.39 16.57
C LEU A 49 8.07 -2.40 17.46
N SER A 50 7.46 -2.79 18.59
CA SER A 50 7.99 -3.88 19.42
C SER A 50 7.75 -5.24 18.76
N GLU A 51 8.44 -6.26 19.25
CA GLU A 51 8.28 -7.64 18.76
C GLU A 51 6.90 -8.22 19.09
N ASP A 52 6.40 -7.96 20.30
CA ASP A 52 5.06 -8.38 20.72
C ASP A 52 3.98 -7.71 19.86
N ASP A 53 4.11 -6.40 19.61
CA ASP A 53 3.19 -5.67 18.75
C ASP A 53 3.23 -6.19 17.30
N TYR A 54 4.41 -6.58 16.80
CA TYR A 54 4.56 -7.18 15.48
C TYR A 54 3.81 -8.51 15.36
N ILE A 55 3.95 -9.39 16.36
CA ILE A 55 3.28 -10.70 16.37
C ILE A 55 1.77 -10.53 16.48
N VAL A 56 1.29 -9.63 17.32
CA VAL A 56 -0.14 -9.33 17.45
C VAL A 56 -0.70 -8.80 16.13
N CYS A 57 0.02 -7.89 15.46
CA CYS A 57 -0.37 -7.34 14.16
C CYS A 57 -0.47 -8.43 13.08
N LEU A 58 0.51 -9.33 12.99
CA LEU A 58 0.52 -10.42 12.00
C LEU A 58 -0.62 -11.43 12.20
N LYS A 59 -1.07 -11.61 13.45
CA LYS A 59 -2.14 -12.55 13.80
C LYS A 59 -3.54 -11.93 13.75
N ASP A 60 -3.65 -10.66 13.37
CA ASP A 60 -4.94 -9.99 13.27
C ASP A 60 -5.68 -10.45 12.01
N GLU A 61 -6.57 -11.43 12.20
CA GLU A 61 -7.41 -11.97 11.14
C GLU A 61 -8.34 -10.92 10.51
N SER A 62 -8.74 -9.89 11.27
CA SER A 62 -9.61 -8.83 10.75
C SER A 62 -8.89 -7.98 9.71
N VAL A 63 -7.61 -7.69 9.95
CA VAL A 63 -6.76 -6.96 9.00
C VAL A 63 -6.50 -7.81 7.76
N LEU A 64 -6.20 -9.10 7.95
CA LEU A 64 -6.00 -10.02 6.83
C LEU A 64 -7.27 -10.15 5.97
N ALA A 65 -8.44 -10.27 6.60
CA ALA A 65 -9.72 -10.33 5.91
C ALA A 65 -10.01 -9.04 5.13
N ALA A 66 -9.70 -7.87 5.70
CA ALA A 66 -9.85 -6.59 5.03
C ALA A 66 -8.92 -6.49 3.80
N ILE A 67 -7.64 -6.89 3.91
CA ILE A 67 -6.68 -6.89 2.79
C ILE A 67 -7.18 -7.80 1.66
N ARG A 68 -7.61 -9.03 1.99
CA ARG A 68 -8.17 -9.96 1.01
C ARG A 68 -9.43 -9.41 0.36
N GLY A 69 -10.34 -8.83 1.15
CA GLY A 69 -11.56 -8.22 0.64
C GLY A 69 -11.28 -7.08 -0.34
N MET A 70 -10.29 -6.23 -0.06
CA MET A 70 -9.85 -5.18 -0.99
C MET A 70 -9.26 -5.77 -2.28
N GLN A 71 -8.41 -6.80 -2.16
CA GLN A 71 -7.82 -7.47 -3.32
C GLN A 71 -8.88 -8.12 -4.21
N THR A 72 -9.81 -8.87 -3.62
CA THR A 72 -10.93 -9.49 -4.33
C THR A 72 -11.82 -8.45 -5.00
N ALA A 73 -12.19 -7.38 -4.29
CA ALA A 73 -12.99 -6.31 -4.88
C ALA A 73 -12.29 -5.64 -6.07
N ALA A 74 -10.97 -5.41 -5.99
CA ALA A 74 -10.20 -4.86 -7.09
C ALA A 74 -10.14 -5.82 -8.29
N ALA A 75 -9.97 -7.12 -8.06
CA ALA A 75 -9.92 -8.11 -9.12
C ALA A 75 -11.29 -8.34 -9.79
N GLU A 76 -12.36 -8.42 -9.01
CA GLU A 76 -13.69 -8.79 -9.52
C GLU A 76 -14.49 -7.59 -10.04
N LYS A 77 -14.44 -6.45 -9.35
CA LYS A 77 -15.26 -5.28 -9.70
C LYS A 77 -14.55 -4.31 -10.63
N LEU A 78 -13.23 -4.23 -10.55
CA LEU A 78 -12.41 -3.29 -11.32
C LEU A 78 -11.53 -4.00 -12.37
N ASP A 79 -11.56 -5.33 -12.43
CA ASP A 79 -10.75 -6.16 -13.34
C ASP A 79 -9.25 -5.79 -13.29
N VAL A 80 -8.71 -5.54 -12.09
CA VAL A 80 -7.29 -5.26 -11.89
C VAL A 80 -6.50 -6.57 -11.96
N ARG A 81 -5.65 -6.71 -12.98
CA ARG A 81 -4.81 -7.90 -13.21
C ARG A 81 -3.34 -7.73 -12.84
N SER A 82 -2.87 -6.49 -12.78
CA SER A 82 -1.48 -6.18 -12.47
C SER A 82 -1.37 -4.88 -11.66
N THR A 83 -0.22 -4.69 -11.00
CA THR A 83 0.08 -3.46 -10.26
C THR A 83 1.38 -2.85 -10.81
N PRO A 84 1.41 -1.54 -11.11
CA PRO A 84 0.32 -0.57 -10.92
C PRO A 84 -0.79 -0.68 -11.98
N THR A 85 -2.02 -0.31 -11.61
CA THR A 85 -3.14 -0.07 -12.53
C THR A 85 -3.81 1.23 -12.08
N PHE A 86 -4.10 2.12 -13.03
CA PHE A 86 -4.68 3.43 -12.81
C PHE A 86 -6.08 3.50 -13.43
N PHE A 87 -6.95 4.32 -12.83
CA PHE A 87 -8.27 4.64 -13.37
C PHE A 87 -8.38 6.15 -13.52
N VAL A 88 -8.45 6.66 -14.75
CA VAL A 88 -8.56 8.09 -15.04
C VAL A 88 -9.92 8.33 -15.71
N ASN A 89 -10.83 9.04 -15.03
CA ASN A 89 -12.20 9.29 -15.50
C ASN A 89 -12.96 8.04 -15.98
N GLY A 90 -12.66 6.86 -15.41
CA GLY A 90 -13.27 5.59 -15.80
C GLY A 90 -12.49 4.78 -16.84
N GLU A 91 -11.46 5.37 -17.45
CA GLU A 91 -10.53 4.66 -18.32
C GLU A 91 -9.49 3.89 -17.49
N LYS A 92 -9.34 2.59 -17.78
CA LYS A 92 -8.39 1.70 -17.10
C LYS A 92 -7.05 1.72 -17.84
N LEU A 93 -5.98 2.15 -17.14
CA LEU A 93 -4.61 2.12 -17.62
C LEU A 93 -3.81 1.10 -16.81
N GLU A 94 -3.45 -0.02 -17.44
CA GLU A 94 -2.73 -1.10 -16.78
C GLU A 94 -1.22 -1.00 -16.95
N GLY A 95 -0.51 -1.36 -15.89
CA GLY A 95 0.94 -1.49 -15.88
C GLY A 95 1.69 -0.19 -15.63
N ASN A 96 3.00 -0.33 -15.54
CA ASN A 96 3.92 0.79 -15.41
C ASN A 96 4.14 1.44 -16.78
N GLN A 97 3.21 2.30 -17.16
CA GLN A 97 3.25 3.04 -18.44
C GLN A 97 4.25 4.20 -18.39
N PRO A 98 4.80 4.60 -19.56
CA PRO A 98 5.70 5.75 -19.63
C PRO A 98 4.90 7.06 -19.52
N LEU A 99 5.61 8.17 -19.23
CA LEU A 99 4.97 9.46 -18.90
C LEU A 99 4.09 9.98 -20.05
N GLU A 100 4.52 9.75 -21.29
CA GLU A 100 3.87 10.21 -22.51
C GLU A 100 2.41 9.69 -22.58
N VAL A 101 2.17 8.44 -22.17
CA VAL A 101 0.81 7.87 -22.13
C VAL A 101 -0.07 8.60 -21.13
N PHE A 102 0.49 9.04 -20.00
CA PHE A 102 -0.25 9.85 -19.03
C PHE A 102 -0.50 11.26 -19.55
N GLU A 103 0.45 11.87 -20.27
CA GLU A 103 0.28 13.18 -20.87
C GLU A 103 -0.86 13.18 -21.91
N GLU A 104 -0.93 12.16 -22.76
CA GLU A 104 -2.02 11.99 -23.73
C GLU A 104 -3.40 11.95 -23.05
N ILE A 105 -3.50 11.31 -21.88
CA ILE A 105 -4.75 11.22 -21.11
C ILE A 105 -5.03 12.52 -20.37
N PHE A 106 -4.04 13.13 -19.72
CA PHE A 106 -4.26 14.27 -18.83
C PHE A 106 -4.35 15.60 -19.56
N ILE A 107 -3.56 15.86 -20.61
CA ILE A 107 -3.53 17.17 -21.29
C ILE A 107 -4.95 17.61 -21.73
N PRO A 108 -5.80 16.75 -22.34
CA PRO A 108 -7.16 17.13 -22.72
C PRO A 108 -8.13 17.34 -21.54
N LEU A 109 -7.78 16.83 -20.35
CA LEU A 109 -8.63 16.89 -19.15
C LEU A 109 -8.33 18.11 -18.27
N LEU A 110 -7.22 18.80 -18.53
CA LEU A 110 -6.83 19.97 -17.76
C LEU A 110 -7.58 21.21 -18.24
N PRO A 111 -7.98 22.12 -17.33
CA PRO A 111 -8.52 23.40 -17.73
C PRO A 111 -7.45 24.25 -18.42
N ASP A 112 -7.87 25.09 -19.37
CA ASP A 112 -6.98 26.05 -20.00
C ASP A 112 -6.39 26.99 -18.94
N THR A 113 -5.08 26.98 -18.76
CA THR A 113 -4.39 27.82 -17.77
C THR A 113 -4.16 29.25 -18.25
N ASN A 114 -4.97 29.74 -19.21
CA ASN A 114 -4.88 31.07 -19.79
C ASN A 114 -5.87 32.05 -19.14
N ASN A 115 -5.80 32.21 -17.81
CA ASN A 115 -6.46 33.31 -17.10
C ASN A 115 -5.49 33.95 -16.09
#